data_AF-A0A9W6HA37-F1
#
_entry.id   AF-A0A9W6HA37-F1
#
_cell.length_a   1.000
_cell.length_b   1.000
_cell.length_c   1.000
_cell.angle_alpha   90.00
_cell.angle_beta   90.00
_cell.angle_gamma   90.00
#
_symmetry.space_group_name_H-M   'P 1'
#
loop_
_entity.id
_entity.type
_entity.pdbx_description
1 polymer ?
#
loop_
_entity_poly.entity_id
_entity_poly.type
_entity_poly.pdbx_seq_one_letter_code
_entity_poly.pdbx_strand_id
1 'polypeptide(L)'
;MADAEDGRYDRPLSQDADARLSPEEVRVLWDFVHGDIMNGATRTRLRENWGMCARHSWAYAVVEIELWEAGAGMRGGHQPFDLTILYADLLRTMVEKLGTGHAGRRGRTRALERHGGCVICADVRGETQGGVTHAGLDLRQLTLEANWMRFTREWLAETRPEWSASVCPDCAAAAGATVSPGTLPCRMHLLTSGVSSDAWWELTRTVLAELAVEVRALTDSMTQSGLPATAAENASWVKAVGWFTGWDFPLALSRS
;
A
#
# COMPACT_ATOMS: atom_id res chain seq x y z
N MET A 1 -9.24 -22.24 -22.59
CA MET A 1 -9.81 -21.69 -21.33
C MET A 1 -8.74 -20.97 -20.50
N ALA A 2 -7.69 -20.42 -21.14
CA ALA A 2 -6.51 -19.82 -20.49
C ALA A 2 -6.46 -18.28 -20.61
N ASP A 3 -7.32 -17.66 -21.42
CA ASP A 3 -7.30 -16.20 -21.66
C ASP A 3 -8.06 -15.38 -20.59
N ALA A 4 -8.77 -16.03 -19.66
CA ALA A 4 -9.58 -15.33 -18.66
C ALA A 4 -8.80 -14.98 -17.37
N GLU A 5 -7.66 -15.61 -17.10
CA GLU A 5 -6.89 -15.40 -15.87
C GLU A 5 -5.92 -14.21 -15.93
N ASP A 6 -5.42 -13.82 -17.11
CA ASP A 6 -4.37 -12.80 -17.23
C ASP A 6 -4.84 -11.39 -16.84
N GLY A 7 -6.13 -11.10 -17.07
CA GLY A 7 -6.74 -9.81 -16.72
C GLY A 7 -7.09 -9.66 -15.24
N ARG A 8 -7.03 -10.72 -14.41
CA ARG A 8 -7.35 -10.63 -12.98
C ARG A 8 -6.41 -9.70 -12.24
N TYR A 9 -5.10 -9.84 -12.50
CA TYR A 9 -4.06 -9.09 -11.79
C TYR A 9 -4.04 -7.59 -12.15
N ASP A 10 -4.77 -7.20 -13.20
CA ASP A 10 -4.94 -5.81 -13.62
C ASP A 10 -6.19 -5.16 -13.01
N ARG A 11 -7.07 -5.94 -12.35
CA ARG A 11 -8.25 -5.42 -11.65
C ARG A 11 -7.90 -4.94 -10.24
N PRO A 12 -8.49 -3.83 -9.75
CA PRO A 12 -8.39 -3.45 -8.35
C PRO A 12 -8.80 -4.62 -7.43
N LEU A 13 -8.13 -4.74 -6.28
CA LEU A 13 -8.53 -5.69 -5.26
C LEU A 13 -9.94 -5.32 -4.75
N SER A 14 -10.84 -6.29 -4.65
CA SER A 14 -12.17 -6.09 -4.05
C SER A 14 -12.72 -7.41 -3.48
N GLN A 15 -13.90 -7.36 -2.86
CA GLN A 15 -14.60 -8.55 -2.39
C GLN A 15 -15.34 -9.31 -3.50
N ASP A 16 -15.38 -8.77 -4.71
CA ASP A 16 -16.00 -9.42 -5.87
C ASP A 16 -15.22 -10.68 -6.23
N ALA A 17 -15.93 -11.76 -6.61
CA ALA A 17 -15.31 -13.06 -6.84
C ALA A 17 -14.14 -13.02 -7.85
N ASP A 18 -14.24 -12.15 -8.87
CA ASP A 18 -13.20 -12.01 -9.89
C ASP A 18 -12.01 -11.13 -9.47
N ALA A 19 -12.15 -10.38 -8.37
CA ALA A 19 -11.19 -9.40 -7.90
C ALA A 19 -10.52 -9.79 -6.57
N ARG A 20 -10.98 -10.87 -5.93
CA ARG A 20 -10.36 -11.52 -4.76
C ARG A 20 -8.94 -12.01 -5.06
N LEU A 21 -8.19 -12.27 -3.99
CA LEU A 21 -6.86 -12.85 -4.08
C LEU A 21 -6.94 -14.31 -4.54
N SER A 22 -6.15 -14.65 -5.55
CA SER A 22 -5.92 -16.02 -5.98
C SER A 22 -4.96 -16.75 -5.03
N PRO A 23 -4.96 -18.10 -5.01
CA PRO A 23 -3.99 -18.86 -4.24
C PRO A 23 -2.54 -18.50 -4.57
N GLU A 24 -2.24 -18.22 -5.83
CA GLU A 24 -0.88 -17.86 -6.24
C GLU A 24 -0.45 -16.49 -5.72
N GLU A 25 -1.36 -15.49 -5.72
CA GLU A 25 -1.08 -14.19 -5.09
C GLU A 25 -0.81 -14.35 -3.60
N VAL A 26 -1.62 -15.15 -2.90
CA VAL A 26 -1.43 -15.38 -1.47
C VAL A 26 -0.13 -16.11 -1.20
N ARG A 27 0.23 -17.11 -2.01
CA ARG A 27 1.51 -17.83 -1.91
C ARG A 27 2.69 -16.85 -2.01
N VAL A 28 2.75 -16.09 -3.10
CA VAL A 28 3.84 -15.15 -3.38
C VAL A 28 3.91 -14.05 -2.31
N LEU A 29 2.77 -13.46 -1.93
CA LEU A 29 2.73 -12.42 -0.91
C LEU A 29 3.12 -12.95 0.47
N TRP A 30 2.73 -14.18 0.81
CA TRP A 30 3.08 -14.82 2.06
C TRP A 30 4.57 -15.13 2.14
N ASP A 31 5.15 -15.70 1.08
CA ASP A 31 6.60 -15.90 0.98
C ASP A 31 7.33 -14.54 1.07
N PHE A 32 6.75 -13.48 0.49
CA PHE A 32 7.30 -12.12 0.53
C PHE A 32 7.32 -11.51 1.94
N VAL A 33 6.26 -11.68 2.74
CA VAL A 33 6.23 -11.32 4.18
C VAL A 33 7.36 -12.03 4.95
N HIS A 34 7.68 -13.28 4.60
CA HIS A 34 8.64 -14.09 5.37
C HIS A 34 10.11 -13.86 5.03
N GLY A 35 10.46 -12.97 4.09
CA GLY A 35 11.85 -12.59 3.91
C GLY A 35 12.26 -12.04 2.55
N ASP A 36 11.45 -12.19 1.50
CA ASP A 36 11.87 -11.69 0.18
C ASP A 36 11.97 -10.16 0.14
N ILE A 37 11.22 -9.45 1.01
CA ILE A 37 11.38 -8.00 1.18
C ILE A 37 12.79 -7.62 1.67
N MET A 38 13.52 -8.53 2.32
CA MET A 38 14.89 -8.28 2.78
C MET A 38 15.93 -8.42 1.67
N ASN A 39 15.58 -9.02 0.52
CA ASN A 39 16.46 -9.14 -0.63
C ASN A 39 16.83 -7.76 -1.20
N GLY A 40 18.13 -7.49 -1.34
CA GLY A 40 18.63 -6.19 -1.81
C GLY A 40 18.15 -5.79 -3.21
N ALA A 41 18.03 -6.75 -4.14
CA ALA A 41 17.52 -6.49 -5.49
C ALA A 41 16.03 -6.18 -5.47
N THR A 42 15.25 -6.91 -4.65
CA THR A 42 13.82 -6.64 -4.42
C THR A 42 13.62 -5.24 -3.85
N ARG A 43 14.38 -4.84 -2.82
CA ARG A 43 14.30 -3.49 -2.23
C ARG A 43 14.63 -2.39 -3.23
N THR A 44 15.66 -2.58 -4.06
CA THR A 44 15.98 -1.64 -5.14
C THR A 44 14.81 -1.50 -6.11
N ARG A 45 14.23 -2.61 -6.57
CA ARG A 45 13.05 -2.58 -7.45
C ARG A 45 11.84 -1.89 -6.81
N LEU A 46 11.58 -2.13 -5.53
CA LEU A 46 10.49 -1.47 -4.80
C LEU A 46 10.71 0.05 -4.73
N ARG A 47 11.94 0.51 -4.49
CA ARG A 47 12.26 1.96 -4.49
C ARG A 47 12.10 2.59 -5.87
N GLU A 48 12.57 1.92 -6.92
CA GLU A 48 12.45 2.40 -8.31
C GLU A 48 10.99 2.46 -8.79
N ASN A 49 10.14 1.55 -8.28
CA ASN A 49 8.73 1.46 -8.65
C ASN A 49 7.79 2.17 -7.68
N TRP A 50 8.31 2.80 -6.62
CA TRP A 50 7.50 3.38 -5.54
C TRP A 50 6.52 2.38 -4.93
N GLY A 51 7.02 1.18 -4.62
CA GLY A 51 6.28 0.03 -4.10
C GLY A 51 5.71 -0.87 -5.19
N MET A 52 4.67 -1.61 -4.83
CA MET A 52 3.95 -2.55 -5.70
C MET A 52 2.88 -1.83 -6.54
N CYS A 53 2.19 -2.53 -7.45
CA CYS A 53 1.02 -1.96 -8.12
C CYS A 53 -0.13 -1.77 -7.12
N ALA A 54 -1.16 -1.00 -7.47
CA ALA A 54 -2.29 -0.73 -6.58
C ALA A 54 -2.90 -2.00 -5.99
N ARG A 55 -3.18 -3.00 -6.83
CA ARG A 55 -3.67 -4.29 -6.40
C ARG A 55 -2.74 -4.95 -5.38
N HIS A 56 -1.46 -5.10 -5.70
CA HIS A 56 -0.53 -5.83 -4.86
C HIS A 56 -0.08 -5.08 -3.61
N SER A 57 -0.11 -3.74 -3.61
CA SER A 57 0.12 -2.96 -2.39
C SER A 57 -1.00 -3.18 -1.36
N TRP A 58 -2.26 -3.14 -1.80
CA TRP A 58 -3.40 -3.45 -0.93
C TRP A 58 -3.48 -4.94 -0.58
N ALA A 59 -3.16 -5.82 -1.52
CA ALA A 59 -3.11 -7.26 -1.27
C ALA A 59 -2.03 -7.62 -0.24
N TYR A 60 -0.86 -6.99 -0.31
CA TYR A 60 0.20 -7.18 0.66
C TYR A 60 -0.24 -6.76 2.07
N ALA A 61 -0.88 -5.58 2.18
CA ALA A 61 -1.47 -5.13 3.44
C ALA A 61 -2.50 -6.14 3.99
N VAL A 62 -3.39 -6.66 3.14
CA VAL A 62 -4.37 -7.68 3.51
C VAL A 62 -3.69 -8.97 3.98
N VAL A 63 -2.74 -9.50 3.21
CA VAL A 63 -2.04 -10.75 3.56
C VAL A 63 -1.31 -10.60 4.89
N GLU A 64 -0.62 -9.48 5.11
CA GLU A 64 0.06 -9.22 6.37
C GLU A 64 -0.93 -9.09 7.55
N ILE A 65 -1.97 -8.27 7.41
CA ILE A 65 -2.95 -8.03 8.48
C ILE A 65 -3.78 -9.28 8.80
N GLU A 66 -4.22 -10.04 7.80
CA GLU A 66 -5.11 -11.18 8.03
C GLU A 66 -4.36 -12.43 8.51
N LEU A 67 -3.17 -12.71 7.96
CA LEU A 67 -2.51 -14.00 8.15
C LEU A 67 -1.39 -13.96 9.19
N TRP A 68 -0.82 -12.79 9.48
CA TRP A 68 0.20 -12.68 10.50
C TRP A 68 -0.45 -12.57 11.89
N GLU A 69 -0.33 -13.61 12.72
CA GLU A 69 -0.96 -13.63 14.06
C GLU A 69 0.01 -13.24 15.19
N ALA A 70 1.33 -13.39 14.96
CA ALA A 70 2.35 -13.23 15.98
C ALA A 70 3.00 -11.84 15.95
N GLY A 71 2.71 -10.97 16.91
CA GLY A 71 3.31 -9.63 16.93
C GLY A 71 3.15 -8.90 18.26
N ALA A 72 3.90 -7.81 18.41
CA ALA A 72 3.76 -6.89 19.53
C ALA A 72 2.77 -5.75 19.19
N GLY A 73 2.50 -4.89 20.18
CA GLY A 73 1.53 -3.80 20.02
C GLY A 73 0.08 -4.23 20.25
N MET A 74 -0.84 -3.28 20.10
CA MET A 74 -2.22 -3.40 20.56
C MET A 74 -3.08 -4.41 19.78
N ARG A 75 -2.69 -4.75 18.56
CA ARG A 75 -3.44 -5.68 17.68
C ARG A 75 -2.71 -7.02 17.48
N GLY A 76 -1.66 -7.30 18.28
CA GLY A 76 -0.87 -8.51 18.10
C GLY A 76 -0.22 -8.55 16.72
N GLY A 77 -0.27 -9.69 16.03
CA GLY A 77 0.28 -9.81 14.68
C GLY A 77 -0.54 -9.18 13.55
N HIS A 78 -1.83 -8.87 13.77
CA HIS A 78 -2.75 -8.44 12.71
C HIS A 78 -2.52 -6.98 12.29
N GLN A 79 -1.29 -6.65 11.90
CA GLN A 79 -0.80 -5.31 11.66
C GLN A 79 0.18 -5.21 10.48
N PRO A 80 0.16 -4.11 9.72
CA PRO A 80 0.96 -3.96 8.51
C PRO A 80 2.41 -3.52 8.83
N PHE A 81 3.19 -4.36 9.51
CA PHE A 81 4.54 -4.03 9.98
C PHE A 81 5.54 -3.78 8.83
N ASP A 82 5.80 -4.77 7.99
CA ASP A 82 6.72 -4.68 6.86
C ASP A 82 6.26 -3.62 5.85
N LEU A 83 4.94 -3.53 5.62
CA LEU A 83 4.35 -2.48 4.81
C LEU A 83 4.70 -1.09 5.36
N THR A 84 4.58 -0.85 6.67
CA THR A 84 4.90 0.46 7.26
C THR A 84 6.39 0.78 7.15
N ILE A 85 7.28 -0.21 7.28
CA ILE A 85 8.72 -0.03 7.02
C ILE A 85 8.97 0.40 5.58
N LEU A 86 8.37 -0.32 4.61
CA LEU A 86 8.52 -0.01 3.19
C LEU A 86 8.04 1.41 2.89
N TYR A 87 6.82 1.75 3.32
CA TYR A 87 6.23 3.03 2.97
C TYR A 87 6.85 4.21 3.71
N ALA A 88 7.39 4.02 4.92
CA ALA A 88 8.21 5.05 5.58
C ALA A 88 9.48 5.38 4.76
N ASP A 89 10.17 4.36 4.22
CA ASP A 89 11.35 4.55 3.37
C ASP A 89 11.01 5.24 2.04
N LEU A 90 9.91 4.82 1.41
CA LEU A 90 9.43 5.41 0.16
C LEU A 90 9.00 6.88 0.34
N LEU A 91 8.29 7.20 1.43
CA LEU A 91 7.87 8.58 1.73
C LEU A 91 9.09 9.49 1.92
N ARG A 92 10.06 9.07 2.74
CA ARG A 92 11.31 9.83 2.95
C ARG A 92 12.05 10.07 1.64
N THR A 93 12.21 9.02 0.84
CA THR A 93 12.87 9.11 -0.47
C THR A 93 12.12 10.06 -1.40
N MET A 94 10.79 10.02 -1.42
CA MET A 94 9.97 10.94 -2.22
C MET A 94 10.14 12.39 -1.78
N VAL A 95 10.10 12.66 -0.47
CA VAL A 95 10.31 14.00 0.12
C VAL A 95 11.66 14.57 -0.31
N GLU A 96 12.72 13.77 -0.24
CA GLU A 96 14.06 14.17 -0.68
C GLU A 96 14.08 14.50 -2.18
N LYS A 97 13.52 13.62 -3.03
CA LYS A 97 13.49 13.85 -4.48
C LYS A 97 12.69 15.09 -4.87
N LEU A 98 11.54 15.33 -4.23
CA LEU A 98 10.75 16.54 -4.45
C LEU A 98 11.46 17.81 -3.97
N GLY A 99 12.32 17.70 -2.94
CA GLY A 99 13.06 18.81 -2.34
C GLY A 99 14.37 19.19 -3.05
N THR A 100 14.86 18.40 -4.00
CA THR A 100 16.09 18.74 -4.75
C THR A 100 15.86 19.99 -5.62
N GLY A 101 16.19 21.16 -5.07
CA GLY A 101 15.83 22.50 -5.55
C GLY A 101 16.29 22.91 -6.96
N HIS A 102 16.93 22.02 -7.71
CA HIS A 102 17.43 22.25 -9.08
C HIS A 102 16.62 21.50 -10.15
N ALA A 103 15.71 20.61 -9.76
CA ALA A 103 15.04 19.71 -10.70
C ALA A 103 13.95 20.41 -11.55
N GLY A 104 13.54 21.62 -11.18
CA GLY A 104 12.42 22.33 -11.80
C GLY A 104 11.14 21.48 -11.82
N ARG A 105 10.18 21.81 -12.69
CA ARG A 105 8.96 21.01 -12.86
C ARG A 105 9.27 19.60 -13.41
N ARG A 106 10.15 19.50 -14.40
CA ARG A 106 10.47 18.22 -15.07
C ARG A 106 11.06 17.18 -14.12
N GLY A 107 11.97 17.60 -13.24
CA GLY A 107 12.57 16.69 -12.27
C GLY A 107 11.60 16.26 -11.17
N ARG A 108 10.68 17.15 -10.74
CA ARG A 108 9.58 16.78 -9.83
C ARG A 108 8.62 15.78 -10.47
N THR A 109 8.24 15.98 -11.74
CA THR A 109 7.46 14.99 -12.49
C THR A 109 8.19 13.65 -12.59
N ARG A 110 9.48 13.66 -12.97
CA ARG A 110 10.31 12.45 -13.03
C ARG A 110 10.44 11.75 -11.68
N ALA A 111 10.46 12.49 -10.57
CA ALA A 111 10.47 11.90 -9.23
C ALA A 111 9.21 11.07 -8.94
N LEU A 112 8.05 11.44 -9.50
CA LEU A 112 6.79 10.71 -9.30
C LEU A 112 6.68 9.46 -10.18
N GLU A 113 7.40 9.42 -11.31
CA GLU A 113 7.36 8.32 -12.28
C GLU A 113 7.80 6.99 -11.66
N ARG A 114 7.15 5.91 -12.10
CA ARG A 114 7.57 4.53 -11.79
C ARG A 114 8.57 4.08 -12.83
N HIS A 115 9.60 3.35 -12.41
CA HIS A 115 10.56 2.73 -13.30
C HIS A 115 10.58 1.21 -13.09
N GLY A 116 9.93 0.49 -14.00
CA GLY A 116 9.82 -0.97 -13.98
C GLY A 116 8.39 -1.48 -13.78
N GLY A 117 8.28 -2.77 -13.44
CA GLY A 117 7.03 -3.47 -13.17
C GLY A 117 6.87 -3.85 -11.70
N CYS A 118 5.66 -4.23 -11.31
CA CYS A 118 5.42 -4.76 -9.95
C CYS A 118 6.10 -6.12 -9.79
N VAL A 119 6.90 -6.27 -8.73
CA VAL A 119 7.62 -7.51 -8.42
C VAL A 119 6.67 -8.69 -8.24
N ILE A 120 5.57 -8.50 -7.51
CA ILE A 120 4.55 -9.54 -7.30
C ILE A 120 3.87 -9.93 -8.62
N CYS A 121 3.55 -8.98 -9.51
CA CYS A 121 3.02 -9.31 -10.83
C CYS A 121 3.99 -10.19 -11.63
N ALA A 122 5.30 -9.93 -11.53
CA ALA A 122 6.31 -10.70 -12.25
C ALA A 122 6.41 -12.13 -11.70
N ASP A 123 6.30 -12.30 -10.38
CA ASP A 123 6.40 -13.60 -9.73
C ASP A 123 5.12 -14.44 -9.95
N VAL A 124 3.94 -13.83 -9.81
CA VAL A 124 2.64 -14.51 -10.00
C VAL A 124 2.40 -14.89 -11.47
N ARG A 125 2.86 -14.08 -12.43
CA ARG A 125 2.77 -14.39 -13.87
C ARG A 125 3.95 -15.24 -14.38
N GLY A 126 4.93 -15.52 -13.53
CA GLY A 126 6.07 -16.35 -13.85
C GLY A 126 5.71 -17.84 -13.89
N GLU A 127 6.72 -18.70 -14.04
CA GLU A 127 6.52 -20.14 -13.92
C GLU A 127 6.09 -20.48 -12.49
N THR A 128 4.91 -21.10 -12.35
CA THR A 128 4.36 -21.53 -11.07
C THR A 128 5.28 -22.57 -10.45
N GLN A 129 5.96 -22.22 -9.36
CA GLN A 129 6.63 -23.22 -8.54
C GLN A 129 5.58 -23.92 -7.69
N GLY A 130 5.05 -25.02 -8.20
CA GLY A 130 4.13 -25.86 -7.44
C GLY A 130 4.82 -26.43 -6.20
N GLY A 131 4.15 -26.30 -5.04
CA GLY A 131 4.52 -27.00 -3.81
C GLY A 131 4.79 -26.05 -2.65
N VAL A 132 3.99 -26.20 -1.60
CA VAL A 132 4.24 -25.84 -0.19
C VAL A 132 4.85 -24.44 0.03
N THR A 133 4.07 -23.50 0.58
CA THR A 133 4.59 -22.21 1.07
C THR A 133 5.71 -22.44 2.08
N HIS A 134 6.52 -21.40 2.35
CA HIS A 134 7.68 -21.47 3.26
C HIS A 134 7.41 -22.10 4.65
N ALA A 135 6.14 -22.25 5.06
CA ALA A 135 5.71 -22.76 6.36
C ALA A 135 4.93 -24.09 6.35
N GLY A 136 4.76 -24.79 5.23
CA GLY A 136 4.00 -26.05 5.23
C GLY A 136 2.47 -25.88 5.35
N LEU A 137 1.97 -24.65 5.22
CA LEU A 137 0.58 -24.28 5.47
C LEU A 137 -0.33 -24.60 4.29
N ASP A 138 -1.59 -24.91 4.58
CA ASP A 138 -2.62 -25.14 3.56
C ASP A 138 -2.93 -23.84 2.84
N LEU A 139 -2.39 -23.70 1.62
CA LEU A 139 -2.57 -22.52 0.79
C LEU A 139 -4.04 -22.19 0.53
N ARG A 140 -4.91 -23.20 0.43
CA ARG A 140 -6.35 -22.97 0.23
C ARG A 140 -6.96 -22.31 1.46
N GLN A 141 -6.59 -22.76 2.66
CA GLN A 141 -7.05 -22.18 3.91
C GLN A 141 -6.56 -20.74 4.04
N LEU A 142 -5.25 -20.49 3.83
CA LEU A 142 -4.68 -19.13 3.87
C LEU A 142 -5.38 -18.20 2.87
N THR A 143 -5.72 -18.70 1.68
CA THR A 143 -6.43 -17.91 0.68
C THR A 143 -7.84 -17.54 1.12
N LEU A 144 -8.54 -18.45 1.81
CA LEU A 144 -9.86 -18.16 2.36
C LEU A 144 -9.78 -17.11 3.47
N GLU A 145 -8.83 -17.27 4.39
CA GLU A 145 -8.60 -16.36 5.51
C GLU A 145 -8.23 -14.95 5.03
N ALA A 146 -7.26 -14.81 4.11
CA ALA A 146 -6.89 -13.51 3.55
C ALA A 146 -8.07 -12.82 2.85
N ASN A 147 -8.92 -13.59 2.16
CA ASN A 147 -10.10 -13.04 1.49
C ASN A 147 -11.28 -12.74 2.43
N TRP A 148 -11.24 -13.13 3.70
CA TRP A 148 -12.21 -12.65 4.69
C TRP A 148 -12.03 -11.17 4.97
N MET A 149 -10.80 -10.65 4.89
CA MET A 149 -10.45 -9.25 5.10
C MET A 149 -11.05 -8.70 6.41
N ARG A 150 -11.15 -9.54 7.46
CA ARG A 150 -11.87 -9.20 8.67
C ARG A 150 -11.12 -8.10 9.41
N PHE A 151 -9.86 -8.34 9.75
CA PHE A 151 -9.05 -7.41 10.53
C PHE A 151 -8.74 -6.14 9.74
N THR A 152 -8.54 -6.27 8.43
CA THR A 152 -8.34 -5.17 7.49
C THR A 152 -9.57 -4.25 7.46
N ARG A 153 -10.78 -4.83 7.33
CA ARG A 153 -12.02 -4.03 7.34
C ARG A 153 -12.25 -3.36 8.69
N GLU A 154 -12.04 -4.07 9.79
CA GLU A 154 -12.15 -3.52 11.14
C GLU A 154 -11.21 -2.31 11.31
N TRP A 155 -9.94 -2.43 10.91
CA TRP A 155 -8.98 -1.33 11.00
C TRP A 155 -9.35 -0.15 10.09
N LEU A 156 -9.69 -0.41 8.82
CA LEU A 156 -10.10 0.63 7.88
C LEU A 156 -11.33 1.40 8.39
N ALA A 157 -12.29 0.71 9.00
CA ALA A 157 -13.48 1.33 9.58
C ALA A 157 -13.14 2.19 10.80
N GLU A 158 -12.34 1.66 11.74
CA GLU A 158 -11.92 2.35 12.96
C GLU A 158 -11.14 3.63 12.66
N THR A 159 -10.25 3.59 11.66
CA THR A 159 -9.38 4.70 11.30
C THR A 159 -9.97 5.62 10.23
N ARG A 160 -11.19 5.34 9.75
CA ARG A 160 -11.87 6.14 8.71
C ARG A 160 -11.91 7.64 8.98
N PRO A 161 -12.22 8.12 10.20
CA PRO A 161 -12.23 9.55 10.47
C PRO A 161 -10.91 10.25 10.13
N GLU A 162 -9.78 9.54 10.27
CA GLU A 162 -8.44 10.08 10.07
C GLU A 162 -7.98 10.01 8.61
N TRP A 163 -8.19 8.88 7.91
CA TRP A 163 -7.69 8.75 6.53
C TRP A 163 -8.65 9.32 5.49
N SER A 164 -9.95 9.38 5.76
CA SER A 164 -10.95 9.87 4.77
C SER A 164 -10.75 11.35 4.42
N ALA A 165 -10.19 12.13 5.36
CA ALA A 165 -9.82 13.52 5.15
C ALA A 165 -8.59 13.71 4.24
N SER A 166 -7.88 12.63 3.87
CA SER A 166 -6.69 12.66 3.02
C SER A 166 -6.92 12.06 1.62
N VAL A 167 -8.14 11.58 1.33
CA VAL A 167 -8.45 10.92 0.07
C VAL A 167 -8.23 11.88 -1.11
N CYS A 168 -7.55 11.39 -2.13
CA CYS A 168 -7.33 12.12 -3.38
C CYS A 168 -8.68 12.57 -4.00
N PRO A 169 -8.82 13.86 -4.41
CA PRO A 169 -10.05 14.37 -5.02
C PRO A 169 -10.55 13.56 -6.21
N ASP A 170 -9.64 13.19 -7.13
CA ASP A 170 -9.99 12.43 -8.33
C ASP A 170 -10.43 11.00 -7.99
N CYS A 171 -9.77 10.34 -7.03
CA CYS A 171 -10.20 9.02 -6.54
C CYS A 171 -11.56 9.10 -5.82
N ALA A 172 -11.76 10.12 -4.98
CA ALA A 172 -13.04 10.35 -4.31
C ALA A 172 -14.16 10.58 -5.33
N ALA A 173 -13.93 11.42 -6.34
CA ALA A 173 -14.89 11.69 -7.41
C ALA A 173 -15.21 10.43 -8.23
N ALA A 174 -14.20 9.66 -8.63
CA ALA A 174 -14.38 8.40 -9.37
C ALA A 174 -15.20 7.37 -8.57
N ALA A 175 -15.00 7.34 -7.25
CA ALA A 175 -15.80 6.50 -6.39
C ALA A 175 -17.21 7.09 -6.17
N GLY A 176 -17.41 8.41 -6.24
CA GLY A 176 -18.63 9.08 -5.74
C GLY A 176 -18.64 9.26 -4.21
N ALA A 177 -17.45 9.40 -3.61
CA ALA A 177 -17.27 9.77 -2.22
C ALA A 177 -17.15 11.30 -2.06
N THR A 178 -17.42 11.81 -0.85
CA THR A 178 -17.26 13.22 -0.53
C THR A 178 -15.79 13.64 -0.62
N VAL A 179 -15.52 14.72 -1.34
CA VAL A 179 -14.18 15.34 -1.41
C VAL A 179 -14.00 16.28 -0.23
N SER A 180 -13.00 16.01 0.60
CA SER A 180 -12.60 16.93 1.66
C SER A 180 -11.78 18.10 1.07
N PRO A 181 -12.10 19.37 1.41
CA PRO A 181 -11.32 20.51 0.95
C PRO A 181 -9.85 20.42 1.37
N GLY A 182 -8.94 20.90 0.52
CA GLY A 182 -7.51 20.95 0.84
C GLY A 182 -6.77 19.60 0.71
N THR A 183 -7.43 18.56 0.23
CA THR A 183 -6.79 17.26 -0.06
C THR A 183 -5.83 17.35 -1.25
N LEU A 184 -4.73 16.61 -1.16
CA LEU A 184 -3.74 16.51 -2.23
C LEU A 184 -4.11 15.35 -3.18
N PRO A 185 -3.93 15.49 -4.50
CA PRO A 185 -3.99 14.35 -5.38
C PRO A 185 -2.95 13.28 -5.00
N CYS A 186 -3.31 12.02 -5.20
CA CYS A 186 -2.37 10.91 -5.06
C CYS A 186 -1.30 11.00 -6.15
N ARG A 187 -0.17 10.33 -5.96
CA ARG A 187 0.97 10.34 -6.89
C ARG A 187 0.58 10.13 -8.35
N MET A 188 -0.32 9.18 -8.63
CA MET A 188 -0.78 8.89 -9.99
C MET A 188 -1.54 10.08 -10.59
N HIS A 189 -2.43 10.70 -9.82
CA HIS A 189 -3.15 11.87 -10.27
C HIS A 189 -2.26 13.12 -10.31
N LEU A 190 -1.18 13.20 -9.53
CA LEU A 190 -0.18 14.26 -9.66
C LEU A 190 0.62 14.20 -10.96
N LEU A 191 0.90 12.98 -11.45
CA LEU A 191 1.51 12.79 -12.75
C LEU A 191 0.63 13.30 -13.90
N THR A 192 -0.70 13.21 -13.75
CA THR A 192 -1.66 13.55 -14.83
C THR A 192 -2.25 14.95 -14.73
N SER A 193 -2.41 15.49 -13.52
CA SER A 193 -3.10 16.78 -13.25
C SER A 193 -2.32 18.03 -13.66
N GLY A 194 -1.06 17.88 -14.08
CA GLY A 194 -0.27 18.97 -14.64
C GLY A 194 0.06 20.11 -13.67
N VAL A 195 -0.19 19.94 -12.36
CA VAL A 195 -0.01 20.93 -11.29
C VAL A 195 1.38 21.57 -11.35
N SER A 196 1.43 22.90 -11.24
CA SER A 196 2.60 23.67 -11.66
C SER A 196 3.16 24.67 -10.64
N SER A 197 2.48 24.97 -9.53
CA SER A 197 2.96 26.00 -8.60
C SER A 197 3.93 25.43 -7.56
N ASP A 198 5.00 26.16 -7.26
CA ASP A 198 6.01 25.76 -6.27
C ASP A 198 5.42 25.62 -4.86
N ALA A 199 4.47 26.48 -4.49
CA ALA A 199 3.75 26.39 -3.23
C ALA A 199 3.02 25.04 -3.07
N TRP A 200 2.46 24.51 -4.15
CA TRP A 200 1.75 23.23 -4.13
C TRP A 200 2.72 22.05 -3.93
N TRP A 201 3.89 22.09 -4.58
CA TRP A 201 4.93 21.09 -4.39
C TRP A 201 5.51 21.12 -2.97
N GLU A 202 5.69 22.32 -2.40
CA GLU A 202 6.14 22.45 -1.02
C GLU A 202 5.11 21.91 -0.03
N LEU A 203 3.82 22.24 -0.22
CA LEU A 203 2.75 21.68 0.60
C LEU A 203 2.76 20.14 0.54
N THR A 204 2.92 19.58 -0.66
CA THR A 204 2.99 18.11 -0.83
C THR A 204 4.17 17.51 -0.11
N ARG A 205 5.34 18.15 -0.23
CA ARG A 205 6.55 17.71 0.47
C ARG A 205 6.34 17.71 1.98
N THR A 206 5.74 18.77 2.53
CA THR A 206 5.43 18.87 3.96
C THR A 206 4.49 17.76 4.42
N VAL A 207 3.37 17.56 3.72
CA VAL A 207 2.39 16.52 4.06
C VAL A 207 3.01 15.11 3.99
N LEU A 208 3.85 14.83 2.99
CA LEU A 208 4.54 13.54 2.90
C LEU A 208 5.61 13.35 3.97
N ALA A 209 6.27 14.42 4.39
CA ALA A 209 7.24 14.38 5.48
C ALA A 209 6.57 14.09 6.82
N GLU A 210 5.45 14.75 7.10
CA GLU A 210 4.61 14.48 8.28
C GLU A 210 4.09 13.03 8.25
N LEU A 211 3.57 12.58 7.11
CA LEU A 211 3.09 11.21 6.95
C LEU A 211 4.21 10.18 7.15
N ALA A 212 5.45 10.48 6.73
CA ALA A 212 6.60 9.60 6.97
C ALA A 212 6.87 9.42 8.47
N VAL A 213 6.70 10.48 9.26
CA VAL A 213 6.82 10.43 10.72
C VAL A 213 5.69 9.60 11.32
N GLU A 214 4.43 9.82 10.92
CA GLU A 214 3.28 9.06 11.40
C GLU A 214 3.41 7.55 11.12
N VAL A 215 3.79 7.18 9.88
CA VAL A 215 4.00 5.77 9.48
C VAL A 215 5.13 5.14 10.30
N ARG A 216 6.19 5.91 10.55
CA ARG A 216 7.31 5.42 11.36
C ARG A 216 6.90 5.22 12.81
N ALA A 217 6.14 6.14 13.39
CA ALA A 217 5.63 6.00 14.75
C ALA A 217 4.68 4.80 14.88
N LEU A 218 3.84 4.55 13.86
CA LEU A 218 3.07 3.30 13.78
C LEU A 218 3.99 2.08 13.76
N THR A 219 5.05 2.07 12.94
CA THR A 219 6.06 0.98 12.92
C THR A 219 6.63 0.73 14.32
N ASP A 220 7.08 1.81 14.99
CA ASP A 220 7.75 1.73 16.28
C ASP A 220 6.77 1.26 17.38
N SER A 221 5.47 1.57 17.27
CA SER A 221 4.41 1.09 18.18
C SER A 221 4.20 -0.43 18.18
N MET A 222 4.59 -1.09 17.08
CA MET A 222 4.47 -2.54 16.90
C MET A 222 5.67 -3.32 17.46
N THR A 223 6.64 -2.63 18.08
CA THR A 223 7.79 -3.24 18.74
C THR A 223 7.48 -3.61 20.20
N GLN A 224 8.27 -4.50 20.80
CA GLN A 224 8.06 -4.96 22.19
C GLN A 224 8.04 -3.82 23.23
N SER A 225 8.75 -2.73 22.95
CA SER A 225 8.84 -1.55 23.81
C SER A 225 8.13 -0.33 23.21
N GLY A 226 7.34 -0.52 22.15
CA GLY A 226 6.64 0.54 21.45
C GLY A 226 5.55 1.18 22.32
N LEU A 227 5.41 2.50 22.23
CA LEU A 227 4.25 3.19 22.79
C LEU A 227 3.03 2.96 21.88
N PRO A 228 1.80 2.89 22.43
CA PRO A 228 0.61 2.77 21.60
C PRO A 228 0.50 3.90 20.57
N ALA A 229 0.22 3.55 19.31
CA ALA A 229 -0.04 4.52 18.26
C ALA A 229 -1.31 5.34 18.54
N THR A 230 -1.26 6.62 18.21
CA THR A 230 -2.40 7.53 18.16
C THR A 230 -3.35 7.18 17.01
N ALA A 231 -4.53 7.82 16.96
CA ALA A 231 -5.48 7.61 15.87
C ALA A 231 -4.89 7.98 14.49
N ALA A 232 -4.18 9.11 14.40
CA ALA A 232 -3.53 9.56 13.17
C ALA A 232 -2.45 8.58 12.71
N GLU A 233 -1.61 8.10 13.64
CA GLU A 233 -0.58 7.10 13.36
C GLU A 233 -1.20 5.77 12.91
N ASN A 234 -2.27 5.31 13.55
CA ASN A 234 -3.00 4.10 13.12
C ASN A 234 -3.58 4.21 11.71
N ALA A 235 -3.93 5.40 11.25
CA ALA A 235 -4.46 5.64 9.91
C ALA A 235 -3.37 5.88 8.85
N SER A 236 -2.13 6.11 9.27
CA SER A 236 -1.03 6.55 8.43
C SER A 236 -0.67 5.57 7.30
N TRP A 237 -0.73 4.26 7.56
CA TRP A 237 -0.46 3.26 6.53
C TRP A 237 -1.46 3.34 5.37
N VAL A 238 -2.75 3.56 5.67
CA VAL A 238 -3.80 3.73 4.65
C VAL A 238 -3.51 4.97 3.82
N LYS A 239 -3.14 6.08 4.47
CA LYS A 239 -2.78 7.33 3.79
C LYS A 239 -1.57 7.14 2.89
N ALA A 240 -0.54 6.42 3.35
CA ALA A 240 0.68 6.18 2.59
C ALA A 240 0.43 5.31 1.35
N VAL A 241 -0.23 4.16 1.51
CA VAL A 241 -0.58 3.29 0.38
C VAL A 241 -1.52 4.04 -0.58
N GLY A 242 -2.55 4.71 -0.05
CA GLY A 242 -3.49 5.51 -0.81
C GLY A 242 -2.82 6.61 -1.65
N TRP A 243 -1.85 7.32 -1.08
CA TRP A 243 -1.11 8.34 -1.81
C TRP A 243 -0.24 7.76 -2.93
N PHE A 244 0.46 6.66 -2.70
CA PHE A 244 1.35 6.08 -3.71
C PHE A 244 0.63 5.32 -4.82
N THR A 245 -0.47 4.64 -4.50
CA THR A 245 -1.11 3.68 -5.39
C THR A 245 -2.59 3.89 -5.63
N GLY A 246 -3.20 4.93 -5.04
CA GLY A 246 -4.62 5.23 -5.21
C GLY A 246 -5.50 4.65 -4.10
N TRP A 247 -6.73 5.18 -4.03
CA TRP A 247 -7.63 5.03 -2.88
C TRP A 247 -8.82 4.08 -3.12
N ASP A 248 -8.85 3.40 -4.27
CA ASP A 248 -10.02 2.61 -4.69
C ASP A 248 -10.39 1.53 -3.67
N PHE A 249 -9.40 0.83 -3.12
CA PHE A 249 -9.61 -0.25 -2.14
C PHE A 249 -10.25 0.21 -0.82
N PRO A 250 -9.67 1.17 -0.05
CA PRO A 250 -10.29 1.63 1.18
C PRO A 250 -11.64 2.32 0.94
N LEU A 251 -11.84 2.97 -0.21
CA LEU A 251 -13.13 3.55 -0.59
C LEU A 251 -14.19 2.48 -0.91
N ALA A 252 -13.81 1.38 -1.55
CA ALA A 252 -14.71 0.26 -1.83
C ALA A 252 -15.11 -0.48 -0.55
N LEU A 253 -14.15 -0.83 0.30
CA LEU A 253 -14.40 -1.59 1.53
C LEU A 253 -15.15 -0.82 2.62
N SER A 254 -15.12 0.52 2.58
CA SER A 254 -15.82 1.36 3.57
C SER A 254 -17.27 1.70 3.19
N ARG A 255 -17.75 1.19 2.05
CA ARG A 255 -19.15 1.31 1.60
C ARG A 255 -20.03 0.14 2.02
N SER A 256 -19.39 -0.99 2.32
CA SER A 256 -19.99 -2.27 2.72
C SER A 256 -20.08 -2.42 4.23
#